data_AF-A0A366SEH8-F1
#
_entry.id   AF-A0A366SEH8-F1
#
_cell.length_a   1.000
_cell.length_b   1.000
_cell.length_c   1.000
_cell.angle_alpha   90.00
_cell.angle_beta   90.00
_cell.angle_gamma   90.00
#
_symmetry.space_group_name_H-M   'P 1'
#
loop_
_entity.id
_entity.type
_entity.pdbx_description
1 polymer ?
#
loop_
_entity_poly.entity_id
_entity_poly.type
_entity_poly.pdbx_seq_one_letter_code
_entity_poly.pdbx_strand_id
1 'polypeptide(L)'
;MSQDEVVITALHRDLRHKYEKHFQTIEKVWLLANQAKRQQLFQGCTHPLYEPEQDWNVADITEDKDLFLRMLTWRATATLENQFHWGLDWARGGDINVADRYQLEQWTRYPNYHEGTYIYIQEDLYGETFDVKPTLMDDRTGRGYSPKLTGLVRRWNLMPYRLVSVVLRRQVNIIYCLNALVDKVLDTEKAQCLEKSARYAEEDRTPTLDGLIASAGGYKTHYQTCLYRFHNDTRFLSKCVRDQLDSRPERTCHLEGLDQEHLAGSIGRDIFDATYTKVRSLAFWRSVHELLVLAYSTGDNRRFLQEIFQLCEQQCEIVKQNVKRHIAMGIAKGRCYYSAIHGRFFDTYRGEWILKDIHIHYLMDLVTRVWGPDMTICQLRKLDEFYKEKPDEHSRLSERESEALYELCTILAFFQDFKKIFPRAEDFSDFKMTDNLLFERGLRLLDRDIERLRRNRFPHICDINITDLEDPFTAKHALDELRVYVKRHLGTGLGNLYRDQVFDMLDAVQTPELIRIPDLLEPDFGKRLRSRQVREARRLLLPCNEIVAEPSTDLGRMITGGRTRIVRSEIAATLLELFDKDSTNVSKDMDQVYF
;
A
#
# COMPACT_ATOMS: atom_id res chain seq x y z
N MET A 1 19.32 14.83 22.71
CA MET A 1 18.73 13.52 22.38
C MET A 1 19.52 12.97 21.22
N SER A 2 20.19 11.84 21.40
CA SER A 2 20.90 11.21 20.29
C SER A 2 19.86 10.62 19.34
N GLN A 3 20.15 10.57 18.04
CA GLN A 3 19.24 10.05 17.02
C GLN A 3 18.86 8.57 17.28
N ASP A 4 19.67 7.83 18.04
CA ASP A 4 19.51 6.41 18.35
C ASP A 4 18.45 6.15 19.44
N GLU A 5 18.19 7.13 20.31
CA GLU A 5 17.29 7.05 21.48
C GLU A 5 15.81 6.94 21.08
N VAL A 6 15.35 7.84 20.21
CA VAL A 6 13.96 7.83 19.69
C VAL A 6 13.70 6.59 18.85
N VAL A 7 14.75 6.04 18.25
CA VAL A 7 14.67 4.94 17.30
C VAL A 7 14.47 3.60 18.03
N ILE A 8 15.21 3.29 19.10
CA ILE A 8 15.10 1.97 19.75
C ILE A 8 13.74 1.72 20.42
N THR A 9 13.21 2.71 21.14
CA THR A 9 11.92 2.56 21.85
C THR A 9 10.75 2.49 20.89
N ALA A 10 10.79 3.27 19.80
CA ALA A 10 9.79 3.21 18.73
C ALA A 10 9.83 1.87 17.99
N LEU A 11 11.02 1.36 17.63
CA LEU A 11 11.19 0.06 16.98
C LEU A 11 10.71 -1.09 17.86
N HIS A 12 11.01 -1.05 19.16
CA HIS A 12 10.56 -2.07 20.11
C HIS A 12 9.03 -2.06 20.25
N ARG A 13 8.41 -0.87 20.31
CA ARG A 13 6.95 -0.72 20.35
C ARG A 13 6.30 -1.25 19.08
N ASP A 14 6.85 -0.96 17.91
CA ASP A 14 6.38 -1.49 16.62
C ASP A 14 6.45 -3.01 16.58
N LEU A 15 7.59 -3.58 17.01
CA LEU A 15 7.80 -5.04 17.04
C LEU A 15 6.80 -5.72 17.98
N ARG A 16 6.59 -5.15 19.18
CA ARG A 16 5.59 -5.64 20.13
C ARG A 16 4.19 -5.60 19.54
N HIS A 17 3.80 -4.50 18.92
CA HIS A 17 2.47 -4.38 18.31
C HIS A 17 2.25 -5.39 17.18
N LYS A 18 3.23 -5.56 16.29
CA LYS A 18 3.19 -6.56 15.21
C LYS A 18 3.12 -7.97 15.77
N TYR A 19 3.89 -8.28 16.80
CA TYR A 19 3.86 -9.57 17.49
C TYR A 19 2.47 -9.86 18.06
N GLU A 20 1.94 -8.98 18.91
CA GLU A 20 0.62 -9.16 19.55
C GLU A 20 -0.50 -9.38 18.54
N LYS A 21 -0.46 -8.65 17.42
CA LYS A 21 -1.51 -8.69 16.40
C LYS A 21 -1.38 -9.85 15.41
N HIS A 22 -0.15 -10.27 15.09
CA HIS A 22 0.10 -11.14 13.95
C HIS A 22 0.94 -12.40 14.25
N PHE A 23 1.28 -12.70 15.50
CA PHE A 23 2.15 -13.82 15.84
C PHE A 23 1.71 -15.17 15.23
N GLN A 24 0.42 -15.51 15.33
CA GLN A 24 -0.10 -16.77 14.78
C GLN A 24 0.11 -16.90 13.26
N THR A 25 -0.07 -15.80 12.54
CA THR A 25 0.23 -15.73 11.10
C THR A 25 1.71 -15.92 10.85
N ILE A 26 2.56 -15.20 11.60
CA ILE A 26 4.01 -15.21 11.42
C ILE A 26 4.54 -16.63 11.65
N GLU A 27 4.14 -17.26 12.75
CA GLU A 27 4.46 -18.64 13.10
C GLU A 27 4.06 -19.61 11.98
N LYS A 28 2.81 -19.52 11.52
CA LYS A 28 2.30 -20.39 10.45
C LYS A 28 3.11 -20.27 9.16
N VAL A 29 3.32 -19.05 8.66
CA VAL A 29 4.06 -18.82 7.40
C VAL A 29 5.52 -19.27 7.55
N TRP A 30 6.14 -18.97 8.69
CA TRP A 30 7.52 -19.33 8.97
C TRP A 30 7.74 -20.84 9.03
N LEU A 31 6.88 -21.56 9.77
CA LEU A 31 7.00 -23.01 9.94
C LEU A 31 6.77 -23.79 8.63
N LEU A 32 5.91 -23.25 7.75
CA LEU A 32 5.64 -23.81 6.43
C LEU A 32 6.76 -23.54 5.41
N ALA A 33 7.54 -22.49 5.59
CA ALA A 33 8.63 -22.13 4.68
C ALA A 33 9.81 -23.12 4.81
N ASN A 34 10.33 -23.58 3.66
CA ASN A 34 11.59 -24.32 3.63
C ASN A 34 12.79 -23.39 3.90
N GLN A 35 13.97 -23.95 4.15
CA GLN A 35 15.16 -23.18 4.51
C GLN A 35 15.53 -22.13 3.45
N ALA A 36 15.49 -22.49 2.16
CA ALA A 36 15.79 -21.57 1.07
C ALA A 36 14.81 -20.38 1.03
N LYS A 37 13.52 -20.61 1.26
CA LYS A 37 12.52 -19.55 1.32
C LYS A 37 12.74 -18.65 2.54
N ARG A 38 13.09 -19.24 3.70
CA ARG A 38 13.44 -18.48 4.90
C ARG A 38 14.68 -17.59 4.66
N GLN A 39 15.71 -18.11 3.98
CA GLN A 39 16.88 -17.33 3.56
C GLN A 39 16.52 -16.19 2.60
N GLN A 40 15.61 -16.42 1.66
CA GLN A 40 15.12 -15.37 0.77
C GLN A 40 14.43 -14.23 1.55
N LEU A 41 13.63 -14.55 2.57
CA LEU A 41 12.96 -13.55 3.40
C LEU A 41 13.96 -12.62 4.12
N PHE A 42 15.15 -13.12 4.46
CA PHE A 42 16.21 -12.32 5.06
C PHE A 42 16.86 -11.30 4.10
N GLN A 43 16.78 -11.49 2.78
CA GLN A 43 17.47 -10.63 1.82
C GLN A 43 16.96 -9.19 1.88
N GLY A 44 17.80 -8.25 2.30
CA GLY A 44 17.43 -6.83 2.45
C GLY A 44 16.74 -6.49 3.77
N CYS A 45 16.82 -7.35 4.79
CA CYS A 45 16.42 -7.03 6.16
C CYS A 45 17.53 -6.34 6.96
N THR A 46 18.45 -5.60 6.33
CA THR A 46 19.61 -4.97 6.99
C THR A 46 19.30 -3.53 7.38
N HIS A 47 19.78 -3.08 8.54
CA HIS A 47 19.67 -1.69 8.95
C HIS A 47 20.48 -0.78 8.00
N PRO A 48 19.95 0.37 7.55
CA PRO A 48 20.64 1.22 6.57
C PRO A 48 21.88 1.93 7.11
N LEU A 49 21.97 2.12 8.44
CA LEU A 49 23.06 2.86 9.10
C LEU A 49 24.08 1.99 9.82
N TYR A 50 23.80 0.70 10.00
CA TYR A 50 24.70 -0.20 10.74
C TYR A 50 25.06 -1.36 9.83
N GLU A 51 26.35 -1.64 9.73
CA GLU A 51 26.82 -2.84 9.04
C GLU A 51 26.18 -4.08 9.68
N PRO A 52 25.86 -5.11 8.90
CA PRO A 52 25.37 -6.37 9.46
C PRO A 52 26.46 -6.95 10.37
N GLU A 53 26.32 -6.73 11.68
CA GLU A 53 27.20 -7.33 12.66
C GLU A 53 27.19 -8.86 12.49
N GLN A 54 28.34 -9.49 12.74
CA GLN A 54 28.57 -10.95 12.63
C GLN A 54 27.67 -11.81 13.55
N ASP A 55 26.78 -11.18 14.31
CA ASP A 55 25.92 -11.79 15.31
C ASP A 55 24.62 -12.36 14.76
N TRP A 56 24.31 -12.10 13.49
CA TRP A 56 23.14 -12.64 12.81
C TRP A 56 23.52 -13.82 11.93
N ASN A 57 23.63 -15.02 12.51
CA ASN A 57 23.84 -16.20 11.69
C ASN A 57 22.54 -16.62 10.99
N VAL A 58 22.34 -16.09 9.77
CA VAL A 58 21.18 -16.40 8.92
C VAL A 58 21.11 -17.90 8.65
N ALA A 59 22.24 -18.61 8.57
CA ALA A 59 22.22 -20.06 8.36
C ALA A 59 21.54 -20.77 9.54
N ASP A 60 21.96 -20.48 10.78
CA ASP A 60 21.41 -21.10 11.99
C ASP A 60 19.91 -20.78 12.15
N ILE A 61 19.52 -19.52 11.92
CA ILE A 61 18.13 -19.07 12.08
C ILE A 61 17.20 -19.64 10.99
N THR A 62 17.75 -19.89 9.80
CA THR A 62 16.97 -20.49 8.70
C THR A 62 17.00 -22.02 8.72
N GLU A 63 17.95 -22.63 9.42
CA GLU A 63 17.98 -24.06 9.69
C GLU A 63 17.01 -24.39 10.84
N ASP A 64 17.22 -23.80 12.02
CA ASP A 64 16.36 -23.95 13.19
C ASP A 64 15.09 -23.06 13.08
N LYS A 65 13.95 -23.71 12.82
CA LYS A 65 12.65 -23.05 12.70
C LYS A 65 12.24 -22.32 13.98
N ASP A 66 12.58 -22.86 15.14
CA ASP A 66 12.11 -22.39 16.43
C ASP A 66 12.99 -21.24 16.95
N LEU A 67 14.25 -21.18 16.52
CA LEU A 67 15.18 -20.12 16.91
C LEU A 67 14.66 -18.73 16.54
N PHE A 68 14.17 -18.53 15.31
CA PHE A 68 13.57 -17.26 14.88
C PHE A 68 12.37 -16.90 15.76
N LEU A 69 11.46 -17.84 16.01
CA LEU A 69 10.23 -17.58 16.77
C LEU A 69 10.52 -17.27 18.23
N ARG A 70 11.51 -17.94 18.83
CA ARG A 70 12.02 -17.63 20.18
C ARG A 70 12.67 -16.26 20.22
N MET A 71 13.52 -15.91 19.25
CA MET A 71 14.12 -14.59 19.14
C MET A 71 13.06 -13.50 19.02
N LEU A 72 12.10 -13.67 18.10
CA LEU A 72 11.00 -12.73 17.89
C LEU A 72 10.18 -12.56 19.17
N THR A 73 9.82 -13.65 19.84
CA THR A 73 9.06 -13.64 21.09
C THR A 73 9.82 -12.91 22.19
N TRP A 74 11.09 -13.25 22.42
CA TRP A 74 11.93 -12.60 23.42
C TRP A 74 12.05 -11.09 23.16
N ARG A 75 12.36 -10.71 21.92
CA ARG A 75 12.59 -9.31 21.54
C ARG A 75 11.32 -8.45 21.52
N ALA A 76 10.14 -9.05 21.35
CA ALA A 76 8.87 -8.33 21.39
C ALA A 76 8.29 -8.21 22.81
N THR A 77 8.54 -9.21 23.67
CA THR A 77 7.88 -9.31 24.99
C THR A 77 8.75 -8.81 26.13
N ALA A 78 10.06 -9.08 26.12
CA ALA A 78 10.97 -8.62 27.17
C ALA A 78 11.19 -7.10 27.10
N THR A 79 11.29 -6.44 28.25
CA THR A 79 11.66 -5.02 28.33
C THR A 79 13.08 -4.81 27.77
N LEU A 80 13.39 -3.61 27.25
CA LEU A 80 14.73 -3.31 26.72
C LEU A 80 15.83 -3.50 27.79
N GLU A 81 15.52 -3.14 29.05
CA GLU A 81 16.37 -3.43 30.22
C GLU A 81 16.60 -4.94 30.40
N ASN A 82 15.56 -5.76 30.28
CA ASN A 82 15.70 -7.21 30.38
C ASN A 82 16.53 -7.77 29.22
N GLN A 83 16.33 -7.28 27.99
CA GLN A 83 17.13 -7.68 26.83
C GLN A 83 18.61 -7.31 27.00
N PHE A 84 18.89 -6.18 27.64
CA PHE A 84 20.24 -5.73 27.95
C PHE A 84 20.96 -6.70 28.91
N HIS A 85 20.28 -7.09 29.99
CA HIS A 85 20.87 -7.94 31.03
C HIS A 85 20.81 -9.44 30.73
N TRP A 86 19.79 -9.89 30.02
CA TRP A 86 19.44 -11.30 29.84
C TRP A 86 19.37 -11.69 28.37
N GLY A 87 19.92 -12.87 28.07
CA GLY A 87 19.85 -13.47 26.75
C GLY A 87 18.53 -14.22 26.54
N LEU A 88 18.44 -14.89 25.39
CA LEU A 88 17.34 -15.81 25.09
C LEU A 88 17.19 -16.83 26.24
N ASP A 89 15.93 -17.14 26.61
CA ASP A 89 15.59 -18.03 27.74
C ASP A 89 16.16 -17.60 29.10
N TRP A 90 16.33 -16.30 29.33
CA TRP A 90 16.87 -15.75 30.58
C TRP A 90 18.30 -16.21 30.89
N ALA A 91 19.04 -16.68 29.88
CA ALA A 91 20.45 -16.99 30.02
C ALA A 91 21.22 -15.74 30.49
N ARG A 92 22.17 -15.93 31.40
CA ARG A 92 22.92 -14.81 31.99
C ARG A 92 23.83 -14.18 30.95
N GLY A 93 23.76 -12.85 30.83
CA GLY A 93 24.54 -12.08 29.86
C GLY A 93 23.79 -11.94 28.54
N GLY A 94 22.85 -10.99 28.50
CA GLY A 94 22.14 -10.57 27.30
C GLY A 94 23.02 -9.78 26.34
N ASP A 95 22.49 -8.68 25.82
CA ASP A 95 23.24 -7.85 24.86
C ASP A 95 24.49 -7.22 25.47
N ILE A 96 24.56 -7.10 26.80
CA ILE A 96 25.74 -6.58 27.50
C ILE A 96 27.02 -7.42 27.28
N ASN A 97 26.89 -8.69 26.88
CA ASN A 97 28.05 -9.57 26.61
C ASN A 97 28.89 -9.10 25.41
N VAL A 98 28.38 -8.16 24.62
CA VAL A 98 29.02 -7.58 23.44
C VAL A 98 29.94 -6.41 23.82
N ALA A 99 29.69 -5.80 24.99
CA ALA A 99 30.62 -4.84 25.53
C ALA A 99 31.97 -5.53 25.81
N ASP A 100 33.07 -4.81 25.59
CA ASP A 100 34.41 -5.29 25.90
C ASP A 100 34.46 -5.76 27.36
N ARG A 101 34.54 -7.09 27.55
CA ARG A 101 34.49 -7.74 28.86
C ARG A 101 35.57 -7.20 29.79
N TYR A 102 36.74 -6.86 29.25
CA TYR A 102 37.82 -6.28 30.04
C TYR A 102 37.46 -4.87 30.52
N GLN A 103 36.89 -4.03 29.65
CA GLN A 103 36.44 -2.70 30.05
C GLN A 103 35.25 -2.74 31.01
N LEU A 104 34.33 -3.69 30.83
CA LEU A 104 33.20 -3.91 31.72
C LEU A 104 33.66 -4.36 33.11
N GLU A 105 34.61 -5.30 33.17
CA GLU A 105 35.23 -5.76 34.42
C GLU A 105 36.05 -4.66 35.10
N GLN A 106 36.83 -3.89 34.33
CA GLN A 106 37.58 -2.74 34.85
C GLN A 106 36.64 -1.69 35.43
N TRP A 107 35.54 -1.37 34.74
CA TRP A 107 34.55 -0.42 35.22
C TRP A 107 33.83 -0.92 36.47
N THR A 108 33.48 -2.21 36.51
CA THR A 108 32.85 -2.83 37.69
C THR A 108 33.77 -2.78 38.92
N ARG A 109 35.08 -2.98 38.73
CA ARG A 109 36.09 -2.93 39.81
C ARG A 109 36.45 -1.49 40.21
N TYR A 110 36.46 -0.57 39.26
CA TYR A 110 36.89 0.82 39.44
C TYR A 110 35.95 1.77 38.68
N PRO A 111 34.75 2.06 39.21
CA PRO A 111 33.77 2.91 38.53
C PRO A 111 34.20 4.38 38.42
N ASN A 112 35.38 4.76 38.91
CA ASN A 112 35.93 6.12 38.92
C ASN A 112 36.49 6.58 37.56
N TYR A 113 36.17 5.92 36.46
CA TYR A 113 36.49 6.42 35.12
C TYR A 113 35.69 7.68 34.85
N HIS A 114 36.37 8.82 34.73
CA HIS A 114 35.79 10.13 34.40
C HIS A 114 35.22 10.12 32.98
N GLU A 115 33.96 9.72 32.83
CA GLU A 115 33.24 9.86 31.57
C GLU A 115 32.33 11.08 31.63
N GLY A 116 32.35 11.88 30.56
CA GLY A 116 31.50 13.08 30.47
C GLY A 116 30.03 12.74 30.24
N THR A 117 29.74 11.55 29.71
CA THR A 117 28.40 11.17 29.25
C THR A 117 28.09 9.72 29.64
N TYR A 118 26.89 9.52 30.17
CA TYR A 118 26.34 8.23 30.54
C TYR A 118 25.05 7.96 29.78
N ILE A 119 24.57 6.71 29.81
CA ILE A 119 23.30 6.28 29.25
C ILE A 119 22.47 5.60 30.34
N TYR A 120 21.18 5.89 30.37
CA TYR A 120 20.21 5.19 31.20
C TYR A 120 19.85 3.81 30.62
N ILE A 121 19.89 2.79 31.47
CA ILE A 121 19.52 1.39 31.16
C ILE A 121 18.20 1.00 31.83
N GLN A 122 17.51 1.97 32.41
CA GLN A 122 16.22 1.78 33.05
C GLN A 122 15.09 2.00 32.05
N GLU A 123 14.05 1.18 32.11
CA GLU A 123 12.94 1.15 31.13
C GLU A 123 12.39 2.54 30.74
N ASP A 124 12.06 3.41 31.70
CA ASP A 124 11.42 4.71 31.44
C ASP A 124 12.33 5.70 30.67
N LEU A 125 13.65 5.56 30.79
CA LEU A 125 14.64 6.46 30.21
C LEU A 125 15.62 5.69 29.32
N TYR A 126 15.23 4.51 28.83
CA TYR A 126 16.18 3.59 28.20
C TYR A 126 16.81 4.19 26.94
N GLY A 127 18.14 4.28 26.93
CA GLY A 127 18.90 4.88 25.84
C GLY A 127 19.11 6.39 25.96
N GLU A 128 18.48 7.07 26.93
CA GLU A 128 18.67 8.50 27.15
C GLU A 128 20.10 8.80 27.63
N THR A 129 20.72 9.84 27.06
CA THR A 129 22.06 10.29 27.44
C THR A 129 22.03 11.30 28.58
N PHE A 130 22.93 11.15 29.55
CA PHE A 130 23.13 12.04 30.68
C PHE A 130 24.55 12.59 30.69
N ASP A 131 24.71 13.89 30.43
CA ASP A 131 25.99 14.57 30.56
C ASP A 131 26.27 14.97 32.01
N VAL A 132 27.38 14.51 32.56
CA VAL A 132 27.81 14.81 33.92
C VAL A 132 28.35 16.23 33.96
N LYS A 133 27.59 17.14 34.59
CA LYS A 133 28.07 18.50 34.85
C LYS A 133 29.31 18.46 35.76
N PRO A 134 30.32 19.32 35.52
CA PRO A 134 31.51 19.40 36.38
C PRO A 134 31.19 19.57 37.87
N THR A 135 30.08 20.27 38.19
CA THR A 135 29.60 20.48 39.57
C THR A 135 29.11 19.22 40.29
N LEU A 136 28.90 18.11 39.57
CA LEU A 136 28.53 16.81 40.12
C LEU A 136 29.76 15.89 40.35
N MET A 137 30.94 16.34 39.90
CA MET A 137 32.23 15.78 40.29
C MET A 137 32.60 16.40 41.65
N ASP A 138 32.95 15.58 42.64
CA ASP A 138 33.34 16.09 43.95
C ASP A 138 34.75 16.69 43.89
N ASP A 139 34.83 18.02 43.70
CA ASP A 139 36.07 18.80 43.64
C ASP A 139 36.93 18.68 44.91
N ARG A 140 36.37 18.23 46.05
CA ARG A 140 37.08 18.23 47.34
C ARG A 140 37.89 16.97 47.63
N THR A 141 37.60 15.84 46.99
CA THR A 141 38.30 14.57 47.24
C THR A 141 39.11 14.07 46.05
N GLY A 142 38.94 14.68 44.87
CA GLY A 142 39.63 14.27 43.64
C GLY A 142 39.38 12.81 43.23
N ARG A 143 38.35 12.15 43.80
CA ARG A 143 38.14 10.70 43.67
C ARG A 143 36.68 10.23 43.68
N GLY A 144 35.68 11.06 43.34
CA GLY A 144 34.32 10.52 43.32
C GLY A 144 33.22 11.36 42.69
N TYR A 145 32.24 10.64 42.15
CA TYR A 145 30.91 11.11 41.81
C TYR A 145 30.09 11.46 43.06
N SER A 146 29.07 12.31 42.92
CA SER A 146 28.08 12.49 43.98
C SER A 146 27.49 11.14 44.45
N PRO A 147 27.15 10.96 45.74
CA PRO A 147 26.60 9.70 46.25
C PRO A 147 25.37 9.17 45.49
N LYS A 148 24.55 10.09 44.95
CA LYS A 148 23.38 9.78 44.13
C LYS A 148 23.77 9.15 42.79
N LEU A 149 24.75 9.73 42.09
CA LEU A 149 25.27 9.20 40.83
C LEU A 149 25.99 7.87 41.02
N THR A 150 26.79 7.74 42.10
CA THR A 150 27.40 6.46 42.49
C THR A 150 26.35 5.37 42.75
N GLY A 151 25.23 5.73 43.37
CA GLY A 151 24.12 4.80 43.60
C GLY A 151 23.49 4.28 42.31
N LEU A 152 23.26 5.15 41.32
CA LEU A 152 22.68 4.78 40.03
C LEU A 152 23.65 3.91 39.20
N VAL A 153 24.93 4.28 39.20
CA VAL A 153 26.00 3.50 38.55
C VAL A 153 26.14 2.10 39.16
N ARG A 154 26.18 2.00 40.50
CA ARG A 154 26.30 0.70 41.19
C ARG A 154 25.10 -0.22 40.98
N ARG A 155 23.93 0.35 40.69
CA ARG A 155 22.71 -0.40 40.38
C ARG A 155 22.57 -0.75 38.89
N TRP A 156 23.54 -0.37 38.06
CA TRP A 156 23.51 -0.56 36.61
C TRP A 156 22.43 0.25 35.86
N ASN A 157 21.73 1.16 36.54
CA ASN A 157 20.74 2.05 35.91
C ASN A 157 21.38 3.10 35.01
N LEU A 158 22.66 3.42 35.25
CA LEU A 158 23.45 4.38 34.47
C LEU A 158 24.80 3.76 34.15
N MET A 159 25.16 3.79 32.87
CA MET A 159 26.42 3.22 32.40
C MET A 159 27.16 4.18 31.47
N PRO A 160 28.49 4.12 31.44
CA PRO A 160 29.35 4.76 30.45
C PRO A 160 28.81 4.70 29.02
N TYR A 161 28.67 5.86 28.37
CA TYR A 161 28.22 5.93 26.97
C TYR A 161 29.08 5.05 26.08
N ARG A 162 30.41 5.07 26.25
CA ARG A 162 31.32 4.30 25.38
C ARG A 162 31.10 2.78 25.48
N LEU A 163 30.69 2.28 26.64
CA LEU A 163 30.47 0.85 26.86
C LEU A 163 29.12 0.42 26.30
N VAL A 164 28.11 1.27 26.46
CA VAL A 164 26.73 0.95 26.11
C VAL A 164 26.41 1.27 24.66
N SER A 165 27.08 2.23 24.03
CA SER A 165 26.77 2.64 22.67
C SER A 165 26.87 1.48 21.66
N VAL A 166 27.80 0.54 21.87
CA VAL A 166 27.91 -0.66 21.00
C VAL A 166 26.73 -1.60 21.24
N VAL A 167 26.35 -1.81 22.51
CA VAL A 167 25.23 -2.66 22.90
C VAL A 167 23.90 -2.12 22.35
N LEU A 168 23.68 -0.81 22.44
CA LEU A 168 22.47 -0.17 21.90
C LEU A 168 22.40 -0.25 20.38
N ARG A 169 23.50 -0.02 19.66
CA ARG A 169 23.53 -0.18 18.19
C ARG A 169 23.15 -1.60 17.79
N ARG A 170 23.69 -2.61 18.48
CA ARG A 170 23.30 -3.99 18.27
C ARG A 170 21.81 -4.23 18.52
N GLN A 171 21.25 -3.72 19.63
CA GLN A 171 19.81 -3.85 19.91
C GLN A 171 18.94 -3.18 18.85
N VAL A 172 19.28 -1.95 18.43
CA VAL A 172 18.59 -1.24 17.35
C VAL A 172 18.61 -2.06 16.07
N ASN A 173 19.80 -2.57 15.69
CA ASN A 173 19.96 -3.40 14.51
C ASN A 173 19.10 -4.66 14.60
N ILE A 174 19.16 -5.39 15.72
CA ILE A 174 18.38 -6.63 15.92
C ILE A 174 16.88 -6.39 15.79
N ILE A 175 16.37 -5.38 16.51
CA ILE A 175 14.93 -5.07 16.54
C ILE A 175 14.46 -4.57 15.16
N TYR A 176 15.26 -3.74 14.48
CA TYR A 176 14.94 -3.27 13.13
C TYR A 176 14.80 -4.41 12.13
N CYS A 177 15.80 -5.27 12.07
CA CYS A 177 15.83 -6.39 11.13
C CYS A 177 14.70 -7.40 11.43
N LEU A 178 14.35 -7.60 12.71
CA LEU A 178 13.17 -8.40 13.09
C LEU A 178 11.87 -7.76 12.61
N ASN A 179 11.70 -6.44 12.77
CA ASN A 179 10.56 -5.72 12.22
C ASN A 179 10.44 -5.87 10.70
N ALA A 180 11.55 -5.69 9.98
CA ALA A 180 11.61 -5.83 8.53
C ALA A 180 11.30 -7.27 8.08
N LEU A 181 11.78 -8.27 8.82
CA LEU A 181 11.51 -9.67 8.53
C LEU A 181 10.04 -10.02 8.78
N VAL A 182 9.47 -9.55 9.89
CA VAL A 182 8.03 -9.71 10.18
C VAL A 182 7.20 -9.12 9.05
N ASP A 183 7.52 -7.90 8.58
CA ASP A 183 6.78 -7.27 7.47
C ASP A 183 6.82 -8.14 6.20
N LYS A 184 7.98 -8.72 5.85
CA LYS A 184 8.11 -9.63 4.71
C LYS A 184 7.36 -10.94 4.87
N VAL A 185 7.34 -11.51 6.08
CA VAL A 185 6.57 -12.72 6.37
C VAL A 185 5.08 -12.42 6.18
N LEU A 186 4.60 -11.28 6.70
CA LEU A 186 3.22 -10.85 6.55
C LEU A 186 2.86 -10.54 5.09
N ASP A 187 3.78 -9.94 4.34
CA ASP A 187 3.57 -9.67 2.92
C ASP A 187 3.59 -10.96 2.09
N THR A 188 4.35 -11.97 2.50
CA THR A 188 4.29 -13.31 1.91
C THR A 188 2.94 -13.98 2.18
N GLU A 189 2.37 -13.83 3.39
CA GLU A 189 1.02 -14.32 3.66
C GLU A 189 -0.02 -13.61 2.80
N LYS A 190 0.07 -12.27 2.68
CA LYS A 190 -0.83 -11.51 1.81
C LYS A 190 -0.68 -11.99 0.38
N ALA A 191 0.53 -12.09 -0.16
CA ALA A 191 0.79 -12.62 -1.49
C ALA A 191 0.23 -14.04 -1.66
N GLN A 192 0.37 -14.92 -0.67
CA GLN A 192 -0.18 -16.29 -0.71
C GLN A 192 -1.71 -16.34 -0.57
N CYS A 193 -2.32 -15.48 0.24
CA CYS A 193 -3.77 -15.37 0.37
C CYS A 193 -4.39 -14.82 -0.92
N LEU A 194 -3.70 -13.86 -1.54
CA LEU A 194 -4.04 -13.29 -2.84
C LEU A 194 -3.84 -14.35 -3.95
N GLU A 195 -2.72 -15.08 -3.97
CA GLU A 195 -2.47 -16.19 -4.89
C GLU A 195 -3.46 -17.35 -4.69
N LYS A 196 -3.86 -17.65 -3.45
CA LYS A 196 -4.94 -18.60 -3.16
C LYS A 196 -6.27 -18.09 -3.69
N SER A 197 -6.60 -16.80 -3.55
CA SER A 197 -7.76 -16.17 -4.23
C SER A 197 -7.72 -16.30 -5.75
N ALA A 198 -6.54 -16.29 -6.37
CA ALA A 198 -6.39 -16.58 -7.80
C ALA A 198 -6.51 -18.09 -8.13
N ARG A 199 -6.01 -18.98 -7.26
CA ARG A 199 -6.14 -20.45 -7.37
C ARG A 199 -7.54 -20.97 -7.00
N TYR A 200 -8.36 -20.18 -6.30
CA TYR A 200 -9.76 -20.50 -5.99
C TYR A 200 -10.70 -20.46 -7.21
N ALA A 201 -10.18 -20.25 -8.43
CA ALA A 201 -10.93 -20.51 -9.65
C ALA A 201 -11.21 -22.02 -9.91
N GLU A 202 -10.55 -22.95 -9.19
CA GLU A 202 -10.68 -24.40 -9.42
C GLU A 202 -11.31 -25.22 -8.29
N GLU A 203 -11.44 -24.73 -7.05
CA GLU A 203 -12.15 -25.51 -6.03
C GLU A 203 -13.67 -25.40 -6.22
N ASP A 204 -14.34 -26.54 -6.07
CA ASP A 204 -15.77 -26.88 -6.22
C ASP A 204 -16.72 -26.07 -5.29
N ARG A 205 -16.38 -24.82 -4.99
CA ARG A 205 -17.25 -23.90 -4.28
C ARG A 205 -18.33 -23.47 -5.25
N THR A 206 -19.57 -23.85 -4.96
CA THR A 206 -20.75 -23.22 -5.54
C THR A 206 -20.77 -21.77 -5.07
N PRO A 207 -20.46 -20.79 -5.92
CA PRO A 207 -20.41 -19.40 -5.49
C PRO A 207 -21.81 -18.97 -5.05
N THR A 208 -21.89 -18.26 -3.93
CA THR A 208 -23.14 -17.71 -3.41
C THR A 208 -23.19 -16.21 -3.65
N LEU A 209 -24.40 -15.65 -3.75
CA LEU A 209 -24.58 -14.21 -3.92
C LEU A 209 -23.99 -13.43 -2.74
N ASP A 210 -24.18 -13.91 -1.51
CA ASP A 210 -23.57 -13.32 -0.31
C ASP A 210 -22.04 -13.37 -0.36
N GLY A 211 -21.47 -14.48 -0.86
CA GLY A 211 -20.03 -14.61 -1.08
C GLY A 211 -19.50 -13.61 -2.11
N LEU A 212 -20.27 -13.36 -3.17
CA LEU A 212 -19.92 -12.38 -4.20
C LEU A 212 -19.99 -10.93 -3.67
N ILE A 213 -21.01 -10.60 -2.89
CA ILE A 213 -21.14 -9.30 -2.20
C ILE A 213 -19.96 -9.11 -1.24
N ALA A 214 -19.66 -10.11 -0.41
CA ALA A 214 -18.55 -10.08 0.53
C ALA A 214 -17.20 -9.92 -0.19
N SER A 215 -17.01 -10.61 -1.32
CA SER A 215 -15.81 -10.50 -2.17
C SER A 215 -15.63 -9.08 -2.72
N ALA A 216 -16.67 -8.51 -3.35
CA ALA A 216 -16.65 -7.13 -3.84
C ALA A 216 -16.40 -6.11 -2.71
N GLY A 217 -17.02 -6.32 -1.54
CA GLY A 217 -16.81 -5.50 -0.34
C GLY A 217 -15.39 -5.61 0.23
N GLY A 218 -14.80 -6.80 0.18
CA GLY A 218 -13.41 -7.06 0.54
C GLY A 218 -12.45 -6.30 -0.37
N TYR A 219 -12.62 -6.38 -1.70
CA TYR A 219 -11.78 -5.62 -2.63
C TYR A 219 -11.96 -4.11 -2.50
N LYS A 220 -13.20 -3.63 -2.31
CA LYS A 220 -13.48 -2.22 -1.97
C LYS A 220 -12.66 -1.78 -0.74
N THR A 221 -12.67 -2.55 0.33
CA THR A 221 -11.91 -2.26 1.56
C THR A 221 -10.40 -2.33 1.35
N HIS A 222 -9.93 -3.30 0.54
CA HIS A 222 -8.53 -3.41 0.16
C HIS A 222 -8.03 -2.15 -0.56
N TYR A 223 -8.76 -1.65 -1.55
CA TYR A 223 -8.37 -0.41 -2.26
C TYR A 223 -8.50 0.84 -1.41
N GLN A 224 -9.44 0.89 -0.44
CA GLN A 224 -9.46 1.96 0.57
C GLN A 224 -8.19 1.93 1.43
N THR A 225 -7.78 0.75 1.87
CA THR A 225 -6.54 0.56 2.64
C THR A 225 -5.31 0.95 1.82
N CYS A 226 -5.26 0.57 0.54
CA CYS A 226 -4.19 0.97 -0.37
C CYS A 226 -4.11 2.49 -0.54
N LEU A 227 -5.24 3.19 -0.67
CA LEU A 227 -5.24 4.66 -0.73
C LEU A 227 -4.81 5.29 0.59
N TYR A 228 -5.22 4.72 1.74
CA TYR A 228 -4.75 5.17 3.04
C TYR A 228 -3.22 5.01 3.17
N ARG A 229 -2.67 3.85 2.78
CA ARG A 229 -1.22 3.63 2.75
C ARG A 229 -0.53 4.57 1.78
N PHE A 230 -1.09 4.78 0.59
CA PHE A 230 -0.53 5.68 -0.41
C PHE A 230 -0.34 7.11 0.11
N HIS A 231 -1.18 7.55 1.06
CA HIS A 231 -1.05 8.87 1.68
C HIS A 231 -0.14 8.90 2.92
N ASN A 232 -0.09 7.81 3.70
CA ASN A 232 0.55 7.80 5.02
C ASN A 232 1.87 6.99 5.09
N ASP A 233 2.16 6.16 4.09
CA ASP A 233 3.34 5.28 4.01
C ASP A 233 4.17 5.69 2.79
N THR A 234 5.25 6.44 3.02
CA THR A 234 6.14 6.96 1.96
C THR A 234 6.78 5.87 1.12
N ARG A 235 7.09 4.72 1.74
CA ARG A 235 7.67 3.58 1.03
C ARG A 235 6.65 2.99 0.06
N PHE A 236 5.41 2.85 0.49
CA PHE A 236 4.33 2.39 -0.37
C PHE A 236 4.03 3.36 -1.52
N LEU A 237 4.03 4.67 -1.25
CA LEU A 237 3.94 5.71 -2.27
C LEU A 237 5.08 5.59 -3.29
N SER A 238 6.33 5.61 -2.82
CA SER A 238 7.53 5.54 -3.66
C SER A 238 7.53 4.28 -4.52
N LYS A 239 7.16 3.12 -3.96
CA LYS A 239 6.98 1.87 -4.72
C LYS A 239 5.95 2.02 -5.84
N CYS A 240 4.74 2.48 -5.53
CA CYS A 240 3.68 2.64 -6.54
C CYS A 240 4.08 3.61 -7.66
N VAL A 241 4.76 4.71 -7.32
CA VAL A 241 5.23 5.71 -8.29
C VAL A 241 6.34 5.13 -9.15
N ARG A 242 7.28 4.39 -8.55
CA ARG A 242 8.36 3.69 -9.26
C ARG A 242 7.80 2.65 -10.23
N ASP A 243 6.80 1.88 -9.81
CA ASP A 243 6.12 0.91 -10.67
C ASP A 243 5.50 1.58 -11.92
N GLN A 244 4.90 2.78 -11.76
CA GLN A 244 4.40 3.56 -12.89
C GLN A 244 5.52 4.13 -13.75
N LEU A 245 6.57 4.66 -13.12
CA LEU A 245 7.74 5.22 -13.79
C LEU A 245 8.42 4.19 -14.69
N ASP A 246 8.67 3.00 -14.17
CA ASP A 246 9.33 1.89 -14.87
C ASP A 246 8.45 1.25 -15.95
N SER A 247 7.16 1.57 -15.95
CA SER A 247 6.21 1.16 -16.98
C SER A 247 6.19 2.08 -18.20
N ARG A 248 6.99 3.17 -18.21
CA ARG A 248 6.99 4.16 -19.28
C ARG A 248 7.92 3.80 -20.44
N PRO A 249 7.38 3.58 -21.66
CA PRO A 249 8.20 3.25 -22.82
C PRO A 249 9.14 4.39 -23.23
N GLU A 250 8.78 5.65 -22.96
CA GLU A 250 9.62 6.81 -23.30
C GLU A 250 10.95 6.82 -22.55
N ARG A 251 11.05 6.13 -21.40
CA ARG A 251 12.30 6.04 -20.61
C ARG A 251 13.18 4.86 -21.01
N THR A 252 12.70 3.92 -21.84
CA THR A 252 13.48 2.75 -22.28
C THR A 252 14.19 2.90 -23.61
N CYS A 253 13.78 3.84 -24.46
CA CYS A 253 14.34 3.98 -25.82
C CYS A 253 15.73 4.65 -25.88
N HIS A 254 16.36 4.97 -24.75
CA HIS A 254 17.68 5.59 -24.69
C HIS A 254 18.74 4.63 -24.13
N LEU A 255 18.98 3.56 -24.89
CA LEU A 255 20.19 2.74 -24.90
C LEU A 255 20.66 2.88 -26.35
N GLU A 256 21.72 3.59 -26.72
CA GLU A 256 23.11 3.52 -26.28
C GLU A 256 23.78 4.90 -26.45
N GLY A 257 24.44 5.43 -25.41
CA GLY A 257 25.50 6.44 -25.58
C GLY A 257 25.18 7.94 -25.44
N LEU A 258 23.98 8.35 -25.01
CA LEU A 258 23.70 9.75 -24.63
C LEU A 258 23.32 9.83 -23.15
N ASP A 259 24.00 10.73 -22.43
CA ASP A 259 23.97 10.88 -20.99
C ASP A 259 22.55 10.82 -20.39
N GLN A 260 22.38 9.94 -19.41
CA GLN A 260 21.15 9.71 -18.62
C GLN A 260 20.64 10.98 -17.90
N GLU A 261 21.45 12.05 -17.84
CA GLU A 261 21.18 13.26 -17.07
C GLU A 261 19.97 14.07 -17.57
N HIS A 262 19.57 13.94 -18.84
CA HIS A 262 18.46 14.73 -19.41
C HIS A 262 17.07 14.10 -19.24
N LEU A 263 16.98 12.89 -18.69
CA LEU A 263 15.71 12.20 -18.39
C LEU A 263 15.42 12.09 -16.89
N ALA A 264 16.07 12.92 -16.07
CA ALA A 264 15.59 13.30 -14.72
C ALA A 264 14.29 14.15 -14.81
N GLY A 265 13.34 13.68 -15.63
CA GLY A 265 12.05 14.33 -15.81
C GLY A 265 11.14 14.04 -14.62
N SER A 266 10.51 15.09 -14.14
CA SER A 266 9.36 15.12 -13.23
C SER A 266 8.60 13.81 -13.07
N ILE A 267 8.55 13.29 -11.84
CA ILE A 267 7.69 12.15 -11.49
C ILE A 267 6.22 12.53 -11.29
N GLY A 268 5.84 13.81 -11.45
CA GLY A 268 4.48 14.29 -11.19
C GLY A 268 3.38 13.52 -11.93
N ARG A 269 3.62 13.14 -13.20
CA ARG A 269 2.67 12.29 -13.96
C ARG A 269 2.62 10.86 -13.42
N ASP A 270 3.69 10.33 -12.83
CA ASP A 270 3.73 8.99 -12.21
C ASP A 270 2.98 8.97 -10.89
N ILE A 271 3.14 10.02 -10.07
CA ILE A 271 2.34 10.24 -8.86
C ILE A 271 0.86 10.33 -9.22
N PHE A 272 0.52 11.08 -10.27
CA PHE A 272 -0.85 11.15 -10.77
C PHE A 272 -1.37 9.78 -11.24
N ASP A 273 -0.64 9.08 -12.11
CA ASP A 273 -1.06 7.78 -12.67
C ASP A 273 -1.21 6.72 -11.56
N ALA A 274 -0.33 6.72 -10.57
CA ALA A 274 -0.40 5.81 -9.41
C ALA A 274 -1.64 6.12 -8.55
N THR A 275 -1.88 7.40 -8.24
CA THR A 275 -3.07 7.85 -7.49
C THR A 275 -4.34 7.49 -8.24
N TYR A 276 -4.39 7.82 -9.53
CA TYR A 276 -5.53 7.60 -10.41
C TYR A 276 -5.91 6.12 -10.48
N THR A 277 -4.95 5.23 -10.68
CA THR A 277 -5.19 3.80 -10.78
C THR A 277 -5.86 3.27 -9.50
N LYS A 278 -5.35 3.64 -8.31
CA LYS A 278 -5.94 3.20 -7.03
C LYS A 278 -7.34 3.80 -6.78
N VAL A 279 -7.55 5.09 -7.10
CA VAL A 279 -8.87 5.73 -6.97
C VAL A 279 -9.89 5.10 -7.92
N ARG A 280 -9.49 4.82 -9.16
CA ARG A 280 -10.34 4.18 -10.16
C ARG A 280 -10.71 2.76 -9.77
N SER A 281 -9.76 1.94 -9.34
CA SER A 281 -10.03 0.57 -8.88
C SER A 281 -10.96 0.57 -7.66
N LEU A 282 -10.83 1.52 -6.73
CA LEU A 282 -11.80 1.71 -5.65
C LEU A 282 -13.20 2.04 -6.18
N ALA A 283 -13.30 2.95 -7.16
CA ALA A 283 -14.58 3.34 -7.74
C ALA A 283 -15.27 2.17 -8.45
N PHE A 284 -14.51 1.35 -9.16
CA PHE A 284 -14.99 0.11 -9.77
C PHE A 284 -15.56 -0.85 -8.73
N TRP A 285 -14.77 -1.23 -7.72
CA TRP A 285 -15.23 -2.18 -6.69
C TRP A 285 -16.38 -1.66 -5.85
N ARG A 286 -16.43 -0.35 -5.60
CA ARG A 286 -17.59 0.29 -4.97
C ARG A 286 -18.82 0.14 -5.86
N SER A 287 -18.72 0.44 -7.15
CA SER A 287 -19.84 0.31 -8.10
C SER A 287 -20.39 -1.11 -8.10
N VAL A 288 -19.52 -2.11 -8.25
CA VAL A 288 -19.90 -3.53 -8.25
C VAL A 288 -20.55 -3.92 -6.93
N HIS A 289 -19.96 -3.56 -5.79
CA HIS A 289 -20.51 -3.88 -4.47
C HIS A 289 -21.91 -3.28 -4.27
N GLU A 290 -22.08 -1.97 -4.52
CA GLU A 290 -23.38 -1.32 -4.34
C GLU A 290 -24.43 -1.89 -5.31
N LEU A 291 -24.08 -2.14 -6.57
CA LEU A 291 -24.98 -2.74 -7.55
C LEU A 291 -25.41 -4.16 -7.13
N LEU A 292 -24.52 -4.98 -6.56
CA LEU A 292 -24.86 -6.30 -6.05
C LEU A 292 -25.81 -6.22 -4.85
N VAL A 293 -25.57 -5.31 -3.91
CA VAL A 293 -26.46 -5.08 -2.76
C VAL A 293 -27.86 -4.66 -3.23
N LEU A 294 -27.93 -3.82 -4.26
CA LEU A 294 -29.20 -3.43 -4.87
C LEU A 294 -29.87 -4.60 -5.59
N ALA A 295 -29.13 -5.35 -6.40
CA ALA A 295 -29.62 -6.54 -7.09
C ALA A 295 -30.18 -7.58 -6.11
N TYR A 296 -29.57 -7.71 -4.93
CA TYR A 296 -30.05 -8.58 -3.84
C TYR A 296 -31.34 -8.07 -3.20
N SER A 297 -31.47 -6.75 -3.06
CA SER A 297 -32.57 -6.11 -2.34
C SER A 297 -33.82 -5.89 -3.20
N THR A 298 -33.70 -5.96 -4.54
CA THR A 298 -34.79 -5.66 -5.48
C THR A 298 -35.28 -6.89 -6.23
N GLY A 299 -36.60 -6.99 -6.46
CA GLY A 299 -37.18 -8.05 -7.28
C GLY A 299 -36.85 -7.99 -8.77
N ASP A 300 -36.59 -6.78 -9.31
CA ASP A 300 -36.08 -6.60 -10.68
C ASP A 300 -34.59 -6.27 -10.66
N ASN A 301 -33.77 -7.32 -10.72
CA ASN A 301 -32.33 -7.23 -10.61
C ASN A 301 -31.59 -7.17 -11.97
N ARG A 302 -32.30 -7.35 -13.09
CA ARG A 302 -31.70 -7.53 -14.42
C ARG A 302 -30.83 -6.36 -14.83
N ARG A 303 -31.32 -5.13 -14.61
CA ARG A 303 -30.59 -3.88 -14.89
C ARG A 303 -29.26 -3.79 -14.11
N PHE A 304 -29.25 -4.15 -12.84
CA PHE A 304 -28.06 -4.07 -11.99
C PHE A 304 -27.03 -5.11 -12.40
N LEU A 305 -27.49 -6.34 -12.70
CA LEU A 305 -26.63 -7.42 -13.16
C LEU A 305 -25.99 -7.10 -14.51
N GLN A 306 -26.73 -6.47 -15.42
CA GLN A 306 -26.18 -6.04 -16.71
C GLN A 306 -25.11 -4.94 -16.56
N GLU A 307 -25.33 -3.95 -15.70
CA GLU A 307 -24.34 -2.90 -15.41
C GLU A 307 -23.07 -3.50 -14.78
N ILE A 308 -23.19 -4.46 -13.86
CA ILE A 308 -22.05 -5.20 -13.29
C ILE A 308 -21.28 -5.94 -14.39
N PHE A 309 -22.00 -6.64 -15.27
CA PHE A 309 -21.38 -7.39 -16.36
C PHE A 309 -20.55 -6.46 -17.27
N GLN A 310 -21.12 -5.35 -17.72
CA GLN A 310 -20.43 -4.38 -18.58
C GLN A 310 -19.26 -3.69 -17.87
N LEU A 311 -19.41 -3.36 -16.59
CA LEU A 311 -18.32 -2.83 -15.76
C LEU A 311 -17.13 -3.81 -15.71
N CYS A 312 -17.40 -5.11 -15.50
CA CYS A 312 -16.35 -6.12 -15.46
C CYS A 312 -15.66 -6.31 -16.81
N GLU A 313 -16.40 -6.30 -17.92
CA GLU A 313 -15.82 -6.35 -19.28
C GLU A 313 -14.88 -5.15 -19.51
N GLN A 314 -15.35 -3.93 -19.21
CA GLN A 314 -14.56 -2.72 -19.36
C GLN A 314 -13.32 -2.75 -18.46
N GLN A 315 -13.46 -3.14 -17.20
CA GLN A 315 -12.35 -3.19 -16.25
C GLN A 315 -11.33 -4.26 -16.65
N CYS A 316 -11.77 -5.40 -17.18
CA CYS A 316 -10.88 -6.43 -17.73
C CYS A 316 -9.97 -5.86 -18.83
N GLU A 317 -10.53 -5.10 -19.78
CA GLU A 317 -9.73 -4.47 -20.84
C GLU A 317 -8.74 -3.44 -20.29
N ILE A 318 -9.14 -2.61 -19.32
CA ILE A 318 -8.25 -1.63 -18.68
C ILE A 318 -7.08 -2.33 -17.99
N VAL A 319 -7.35 -3.37 -17.21
CA VAL A 319 -6.31 -4.11 -16.48
C VAL A 319 -5.43 -4.89 -17.46
N LYS A 320 -5.97 -5.45 -18.55
CA LYS A 320 -5.16 -6.06 -19.62
C LYS A 320 -4.18 -5.07 -20.24
N GLN A 321 -4.59 -3.82 -20.49
CA GLN A 321 -3.66 -2.79 -20.97
C GLN A 321 -2.59 -2.46 -19.94
N ASN A 322 -2.93 -2.47 -18.64
CA ASN A 322 -1.95 -2.28 -17.58
C ASN A 322 -0.92 -3.42 -17.55
N VAL A 323 -1.38 -4.67 -17.57
CA VAL A 323 -0.53 -5.87 -17.63
C VAL A 323 0.37 -5.82 -18.87
N LYS A 324 -0.20 -5.51 -20.04
CA LYS A 324 0.54 -5.35 -21.30
C LYS A 324 1.69 -4.36 -21.14
N ARG A 325 1.43 -3.20 -20.54
CA ARG A 325 2.43 -2.16 -20.30
C ARG A 325 3.55 -2.65 -19.37
N HIS A 326 3.22 -3.32 -18.26
CA HIS A 326 4.24 -3.80 -17.32
C HIS A 326 5.11 -4.91 -17.92
N ILE A 327 4.50 -5.88 -18.61
CA ILE A 327 5.22 -6.98 -19.27
C ILE A 327 6.12 -6.47 -20.40
N ALA A 328 5.59 -5.54 -21.21
CA ALA A 328 6.32 -4.89 -22.29
C ALA A 328 7.64 -4.28 -21.81
N MET A 329 7.59 -3.69 -20.61
CA MET A 329 8.66 -2.91 -20.01
C MET A 329 9.49 -3.71 -19.02
N GLY A 330 9.14 -4.96 -18.73
CA GLY A 330 9.84 -5.84 -17.80
C GLY A 330 10.47 -7.02 -18.51
N ILE A 331 9.86 -8.21 -18.40
CA ILE A 331 10.38 -9.46 -18.94
C ILE A 331 10.57 -9.43 -20.46
N ALA A 332 9.78 -8.62 -21.18
CA ALA A 332 9.93 -8.41 -22.63
C ALA A 332 10.87 -7.24 -22.99
N LYS A 333 11.44 -6.53 -22.02
CA LYS A 333 12.33 -5.39 -22.24
C LYS A 333 13.57 -5.81 -23.03
N GLY A 334 13.98 -4.96 -23.99
CA GLY A 334 15.16 -5.19 -24.84
C GLY A 334 15.00 -6.28 -25.90
N ARG A 335 13.94 -7.08 -25.84
CA ARG A 335 13.61 -8.10 -26.85
C ARG A 335 12.62 -7.60 -27.89
N CYS A 336 11.95 -6.49 -27.59
CA CYS A 336 11.15 -5.71 -28.53
C CYS A 336 11.90 -4.43 -28.90
N TYR A 337 12.17 -4.21 -30.19
CA TYR A 337 12.64 -2.90 -30.67
C TYR A 337 11.46 -1.93 -30.61
N TYR A 338 11.32 -1.22 -29.48
CA TYR A 338 10.27 -0.22 -29.29
C TYR A 338 10.65 1.05 -30.04
N SER A 339 10.14 1.21 -31.26
CA SER A 339 9.91 2.54 -31.83
C SER A 339 8.47 2.96 -31.53
N ALA A 340 8.29 4.26 -31.28
CA ALA A 340 7.03 4.85 -30.87
C ALA A 340 5.91 4.54 -31.87
N ILE A 341 5.08 3.52 -31.59
CA ILE A 341 3.63 3.34 -31.85
C ILE A 341 3.21 2.01 -31.15
N HIS A 342 3.24 2.06 -29.81
CA HIS A 342 2.49 1.40 -28.72
C HIS A 342 1.55 0.18 -28.88
N GLY A 343 1.40 -0.46 -30.03
CA GLY A 343 0.50 -1.63 -30.16
C GLY A 343 0.87 -2.59 -31.28
N ARG A 344 1.29 -2.04 -32.43
CA ARG A 344 1.49 -2.85 -33.64
C ARG A 344 2.66 -3.82 -33.53
N PHE A 345 3.71 -3.48 -32.77
CA PHE A 345 4.89 -4.35 -32.64
C PHE A 345 4.52 -5.72 -32.05
N PHE A 346 3.67 -5.73 -31.02
CA PHE A 346 3.25 -6.98 -30.39
C PHE A 346 2.37 -7.84 -31.28
N ASP A 347 1.53 -7.22 -32.10
CA ASP A 347 0.68 -7.93 -33.05
C ASP A 347 1.51 -8.51 -34.21
N THR A 348 2.55 -7.79 -34.66
CA THR A 348 3.43 -8.21 -35.76
C THR A 348 4.36 -9.37 -35.40
N TYR A 349 4.96 -9.37 -34.20
CA TYR A 349 6.00 -10.35 -33.82
C TYR A 349 5.49 -11.55 -33.02
N ARG A 350 4.18 -11.68 -32.87
CA ARG A 350 3.53 -12.72 -32.06
C ARG A 350 3.98 -14.15 -32.38
N GLY A 351 4.05 -14.51 -33.66
CA GLY A 351 4.44 -15.85 -34.09
C GLY A 351 5.91 -16.18 -33.78
N GLU A 352 6.76 -15.16 -33.71
CA GLU A 352 8.18 -15.34 -33.39
C GLU A 352 8.42 -15.62 -31.91
N TRP A 353 7.56 -15.14 -31.01
CA TRP A 353 7.71 -15.38 -29.57
C TRP A 353 7.54 -16.84 -29.20
N ILE A 354 6.68 -17.58 -29.90
CA ILE A 354 6.53 -19.04 -29.69
C ILE A 354 7.90 -19.74 -29.82
N LEU A 355 8.74 -19.26 -30.74
CA LEU A 355 10.05 -19.83 -31.03
C LEU A 355 11.17 -19.27 -30.14
N LYS A 356 11.04 -18.03 -29.66
CA LYS A 356 12.08 -17.32 -28.90
C LYS A 356 11.91 -17.41 -27.39
N ASP A 357 10.69 -17.24 -26.90
CA ASP A 357 10.35 -17.28 -25.48
C ASP A 357 8.85 -17.58 -25.29
N ILE A 358 8.56 -18.83 -24.95
CA ILE A 358 7.20 -19.33 -24.76
C ILE A 358 6.47 -18.65 -23.59
N HIS A 359 7.21 -18.19 -22.57
CA HIS A 359 6.63 -17.49 -21.42
C HIS A 359 6.10 -16.12 -21.85
N ILE A 360 6.91 -15.35 -22.58
CA ILE A 360 6.49 -14.08 -23.18
C ILE A 360 5.34 -14.32 -24.15
N HIS A 361 5.35 -15.41 -24.93
CA HIS A 361 4.24 -15.74 -25.82
C HIS A 361 2.91 -15.86 -25.07
N TYR A 362 2.82 -16.68 -24.02
CA TYR A 362 1.58 -16.83 -23.25
C TYR A 362 1.12 -15.52 -22.58
N LEU A 363 2.06 -14.78 -22.00
CA LEU A 363 1.81 -13.49 -21.40
C LEU A 363 1.29 -12.45 -22.40
N MET A 364 1.88 -12.39 -23.59
CA MET A 364 1.44 -11.48 -24.65
C MET A 364 0.10 -11.91 -25.23
N ASP A 365 -0.12 -13.21 -25.41
CA ASP A 365 -1.39 -13.76 -25.87
C ASP A 365 -2.55 -13.33 -24.96
N LEU A 366 -2.34 -13.38 -23.64
CA LEU A 366 -3.30 -12.96 -22.61
C LEU A 366 -3.78 -11.52 -22.78
N VAL A 367 -2.91 -10.60 -23.21
CA VAL A 367 -3.17 -9.14 -23.19
C VAL A 367 -3.35 -8.51 -24.57
N THR A 368 -2.96 -9.17 -25.66
CA THR A 368 -3.03 -8.62 -27.02
C THR A 368 -4.32 -8.97 -27.74
N ARG A 369 -4.91 -10.14 -27.48
CA ARG A 369 -6.18 -10.50 -28.13
C ARG A 369 -7.32 -9.68 -27.53
N VAL A 370 -8.20 -9.20 -28.41
CA VAL A 370 -9.53 -8.71 -28.03
C VAL A 370 -10.38 -9.91 -27.63
N TRP A 371 -10.02 -10.48 -26.49
CA TRP A 371 -10.73 -11.54 -25.81
C TRP A 371 -11.62 -10.92 -24.75
N GLY A 372 -12.91 -11.26 -24.80
CA GLY A 372 -13.77 -11.11 -23.64
C GLY A 372 -13.25 -11.96 -22.47
N PRO A 373 -13.74 -11.71 -21.25
CA PRO A 373 -13.18 -12.31 -20.04
C PRO A 373 -13.08 -13.83 -20.10
N ASP A 374 -14.06 -14.54 -20.68
CA ASP A 374 -14.05 -16.02 -20.79
C ASP A 374 -12.83 -16.55 -21.55
N MET A 375 -12.49 -15.91 -22.66
CA MET A 375 -11.34 -16.34 -23.46
C MET A 375 -10.02 -15.99 -22.78
N THR A 376 -9.98 -14.85 -22.06
CA THR A 376 -8.84 -14.49 -21.21
C THR A 376 -8.64 -15.51 -20.09
N ILE A 377 -9.72 -16.01 -19.48
CA ILE A 377 -9.68 -17.07 -18.46
C ILE A 377 -9.08 -18.37 -18.99
N CYS A 378 -9.54 -18.82 -20.17
CA CYS A 378 -8.99 -20.02 -20.81
C CYS A 378 -7.48 -19.92 -21.05
N GLN A 379 -6.98 -18.70 -21.23
CA GLN A 379 -5.58 -18.46 -21.56
C GLN A 379 -4.73 -18.27 -20.31
N LEU A 380 -5.33 -17.69 -19.27
CA LEU A 380 -4.76 -17.71 -17.92
C LEU A 380 -4.58 -19.14 -17.42
N ARG A 381 -5.52 -20.06 -17.71
CA ARG A 381 -5.37 -21.49 -17.37
C ARG A 381 -4.17 -22.14 -18.05
N LYS A 382 -3.95 -21.85 -19.33
CA LYS A 382 -2.75 -22.34 -20.05
C LYS A 382 -1.45 -21.79 -19.46
N LEU A 383 -1.47 -20.52 -19.04
CA LEU A 383 -0.32 -19.91 -18.37
C LEU A 383 -0.08 -20.56 -16.98
N ASP A 384 -1.14 -20.89 -16.24
CA ASP A 384 -1.05 -21.60 -14.96
C ASP A 384 -0.53 -23.03 -15.14
N GLU A 385 -1.04 -23.78 -16.12
CA GLU A 385 -0.50 -25.09 -16.52
C GLU A 385 0.99 -25.00 -16.87
N PHE A 386 1.37 -23.99 -17.65
CA PHE A 386 2.77 -23.72 -17.98
C PHE A 386 3.63 -23.45 -16.73
N TYR A 387 3.14 -22.71 -15.75
CA TYR A 387 3.86 -22.49 -14.49
C TYR A 387 3.90 -23.72 -13.59
N LYS A 388 2.87 -24.57 -13.60
CA LYS A 388 2.88 -25.87 -12.90
C LYS A 388 3.95 -26.79 -13.48
N GLU A 389 4.10 -26.80 -14.80
CA GLU A 389 5.16 -27.57 -15.49
C GLU A 389 6.55 -26.95 -15.31
N LYS A 390 6.64 -25.61 -15.28
CA LYS A 390 7.90 -24.86 -15.16
C LYS A 390 7.82 -23.76 -14.09
N PRO A 391 7.94 -24.12 -12.79
CA PRO A 391 7.84 -23.16 -11.70
C PRO A 391 8.88 -22.04 -11.75
N ASP A 392 10.08 -22.31 -12.29
CA ASP A 392 11.15 -21.32 -12.42
C ASP A 392 10.76 -20.17 -13.35
N GLU A 393 9.92 -20.42 -14.36
CA GLU A 393 9.44 -19.39 -15.29
C GLU A 393 8.55 -18.36 -14.57
N HIS A 394 7.77 -18.80 -13.57
CA HIS A 394 6.99 -17.89 -12.74
C HIS A 394 7.90 -16.91 -11.96
N SER A 395 9.06 -17.39 -11.50
CA SER A 395 10.03 -16.55 -10.77
C SER A 395 10.73 -15.49 -11.63
N ARG A 396 10.60 -15.56 -12.97
CA ARG A 396 11.15 -14.55 -13.89
C ARG A 396 10.35 -13.25 -13.91
N LEU A 397 9.08 -13.28 -13.47
CA LEU A 397 8.28 -12.07 -13.35
C LEU A 397 8.82 -11.20 -12.21
N SER A 398 9.03 -9.93 -12.50
CA SER A 398 9.28 -8.93 -11.45
C SER A 398 8.03 -8.73 -10.62
N GLU A 399 8.20 -8.25 -9.38
CA GLU A 399 7.09 -8.00 -8.44
C GLU A 399 5.95 -7.19 -9.07
N ARG A 400 6.28 -6.09 -9.78
CA ARG A 400 5.29 -5.26 -10.47
C ARG A 400 4.51 -5.99 -11.57
N GLU A 401 5.13 -6.94 -12.27
CA GLU A 401 4.48 -7.71 -13.33
C GLU A 401 3.55 -8.75 -12.72
N SER A 402 3.99 -9.40 -11.64
CA SER A 402 3.16 -10.29 -10.83
C SER A 402 1.97 -9.54 -10.24
N GLU A 403 2.15 -8.32 -9.71
CA GLU A 403 1.07 -7.48 -9.19
C GLU A 403 0.06 -7.08 -10.27
N ALA A 404 0.52 -6.66 -11.45
CA ALA A 404 -0.36 -6.33 -12.55
C ALA A 404 -1.17 -7.57 -13.01
N LEU A 405 -0.50 -8.72 -13.16
CA LEU A 405 -1.16 -9.98 -13.51
C LEU A 405 -2.17 -10.40 -12.43
N TYR A 406 -1.82 -10.19 -11.16
CA TYR A 406 -2.70 -10.46 -10.04
C TYR A 406 -3.98 -9.62 -10.06
N GLU A 407 -3.90 -8.33 -10.42
CA GLU A 407 -5.07 -7.48 -10.59
C GLU A 407 -6.00 -8.03 -11.69
N LEU A 408 -5.43 -8.55 -12.79
CA LEU A 408 -6.21 -9.19 -13.86
C LEU A 408 -6.90 -10.46 -13.37
N CYS A 409 -6.17 -11.34 -12.70
CA CYS A 409 -6.71 -12.57 -12.11
C CYS A 409 -7.87 -12.26 -11.15
N THR A 410 -7.74 -11.20 -10.36
CA THR A 410 -8.76 -10.77 -9.39
C THR A 410 -10.08 -10.41 -10.08
N ILE A 411 -10.03 -9.63 -11.16
CA ILE A 411 -11.22 -9.27 -11.96
C ILE A 411 -11.84 -10.50 -12.61
N LEU A 412 -11.01 -11.37 -13.20
CA LEU A 412 -11.48 -12.57 -13.90
C LEU A 412 -12.09 -13.59 -12.95
N ALA A 413 -11.51 -13.80 -11.76
CA ALA A 413 -12.05 -14.69 -10.75
C ALA A 413 -13.42 -14.22 -10.27
N PHE A 414 -13.54 -12.93 -9.93
CA PHE A 414 -14.83 -12.34 -9.57
C PHE A 414 -15.86 -12.49 -10.70
N PHE A 415 -15.45 -12.26 -11.95
CA PHE A 415 -16.34 -12.38 -13.11
C PHE A 415 -16.81 -13.82 -13.36
N GLN A 416 -15.95 -14.82 -13.16
CA GLN A 416 -16.36 -16.23 -13.21
C GLN A 416 -17.43 -16.56 -12.17
N ASP A 417 -17.22 -16.14 -10.93
CA ASP A 417 -18.19 -16.38 -9.85
C ASP A 417 -19.51 -15.67 -10.13
N PHE A 418 -19.44 -14.43 -10.63
CA PHE A 418 -20.59 -13.68 -11.10
C PHE A 418 -21.36 -14.43 -12.20
N LYS A 419 -20.68 -14.96 -13.24
CA LYS A 419 -21.33 -15.72 -14.32
C LYS A 419 -21.88 -17.06 -13.87
N LYS A 420 -21.24 -17.74 -12.90
CA LYS A 420 -21.77 -18.98 -12.31
C LYS A 420 -23.09 -18.72 -11.57
N ILE A 421 -23.21 -17.61 -10.84
CA ILE A 421 -24.44 -17.22 -10.14
C ILE A 421 -25.49 -16.68 -11.12
N PHE A 422 -25.06 -15.92 -12.13
CA PHE A 422 -25.94 -15.26 -13.10
C PHE A 422 -25.57 -15.59 -14.56
N PRO A 423 -25.82 -16.83 -15.04
CA PRO A 423 -25.39 -17.25 -16.37
C PRO A 423 -25.99 -16.44 -17.53
N ARG A 424 -27.16 -15.85 -17.32
CA ARG A 424 -27.91 -15.07 -18.32
C ARG A 424 -27.67 -13.55 -18.22
N ALA A 425 -26.69 -13.11 -17.43
CA ALA A 425 -26.38 -11.68 -17.29
C ALA A 425 -26.06 -11.00 -18.64
N GLU A 426 -25.48 -11.74 -19.58
CA GLU A 426 -25.12 -11.28 -20.93
C GLU A 426 -26.34 -11.12 -21.83
N ASP A 427 -27.35 -11.97 -21.62
CA ASP A 427 -28.55 -12.08 -22.44
C ASP A 427 -29.56 -10.96 -22.18
N PHE A 428 -29.35 -10.13 -21.13
CA PHE A 428 -30.19 -8.97 -20.81
C PHE A 428 -30.04 -7.81 -21.81
N SER A 429 -29.78 -8.15 -23.08
CA SER A 429 -29.60 -7.26 -24.22
C SER A 429 -30.82 -6.41 -24.55
N ASP A 430 -32.01 -6.73 -24.03
CA ASP A 430 -33.21 -5.89 -24.12
C ASP A 430 -33.00 -4.50 -23.48
N PHE A 431 -32.07 -4.38 -22.53
CA PHE A 431 -31.66 -3.12 -21.91
C PHE A 431 -30.46 -2.47 -22.60
N LYS A 432 -29.85 -3.11 -23.62
CA LYS A 432 -28.89 -2.50 -24.56
C LYS A 432 -29.58 -1.58 -25.58
N MET A 433 -30.72 -0.95 -25.24
CA MET A 433 -31.30 0.15 -26.00
C MET A 433 -30.34 1.35 -25.96
N THR A 434 -29.34 1.26 -26.83
CA THR A 434 -28.45 2.22 -27.52
C THR A 434 -27.94 3.51 -26.84
N ASP A 435 -28.40 3.89 -25.66
CA ASP A 435 -27.94 5.09 -24.94
C ASP A 435 -27.93 4.97 -23.40
N ASN A 436 -28.35 3.83 -22.83
CA ASN A 436 -28.66 3.66 -21.40
C ASN A 436 -27.61 2.93 -20.52
N LEU A 437 -26.42 2.58 -21.03
CA LEU A 437 -25.35 2.00 -20.18
C LEU A 437 -24.72 3.08 -19.31
N LEU A 438 -25.26 3.27 -18.10
CA LEU A 438 -24.97 4.43 -17.25
C LEU A 438 -23.55 4.36 -16.69
N PHE A 439 -23.12 3.20 -16.19
CA PHE A 439 -21.80 3.06 -15.56
C PHE A 439 -20.68 3.10 -16.58
N GLU A 440 -20.78 2.29 -17.64
CA GLU A 440 -19.75 2.23 -18.69
C GLU A 440 -19.57 3.60 -19.35
N ARG A 441 -20.66 4.30 -19.69
CA ARG A 441 -20.59 5.64 -20.29
C ARG A 441 -20.08 6.68 -19.29
N GLY A 442 -20.62 6.69 -18.07
CA GLY A 442 -20.26 7.67 -17.04
C GLY A 442 -18.78 7.58 -16.65
N LEU A 443 -18.26 6.37 -16.42
CA LEU A 443 -16.84 6.19 -16.13
C LEU A 443 -15.95 6.49 -17.33
N ARG A 444 -16.33 6.12 -18.57
CA ARG A 444 -15.55 6.49 -19.77
C ARG A 444 -15.47 8.00 -19.98
N LEU A 445 -16.56 8.73 -19.77
CA LEU A 445 -16.56 10.19 -19.85
C LEU A 445 -15.63 10.80 -18.80
N LEU A 446 -15.61 10.21 -17.60
CA LEU A 446 -14.74 10.66 -16.53
C LEU A 446 -13.27 10.40 -16.85
N ASP A 447 -12.95 9.22 -17.37
CA ASP A 447 -11.59 8.86 -17.79
C ASP A 447 -11.09 9.77 -18.90
N ARG A 448 -11.98 10.16 -19.83
CA ARG A 448 -11.66 11.13 -20.88
C ARG A 448 -11.32 12.50 -20.29
N ASP A 449 -12.00 12.94 -19.23
CA ASP A 449 -11.71 14.20 -18.56
C ASP A 449 -10.36 14.14 -17.84
N ILE A 450 -10.06 13.02 -17.21
CA ILE A 450 -8.81 12.77 -16.50
C ILE A 450 -7.65 12.63 -17.48
N GLU A 451 -7.85 11.96 -18.61
CA GLU A 451 -6.83 11.82 -19.66
C GLU A 451 -6.46 13.18 -20.27
N ARG A 452 -7.39 14.15 -20.30
CA ARG A 452 -7.05 15.54 -20.67
C ARG A 452 -6.12 16.17 -19.63
N LEU A 453 -6.37 15.94 -18.34
CA LEU A 453 -5.52 16.43 -17.27
C LEU A 453 -4.13 15.76 -17.31
N ARG A 454 -4.11 14.44 -17.55
CA ARG A 454 -2.90 13.61 -17.62
C ARG A 454 -1.91 14.06 -18.69
N ARG A 455 -2.40 14.63 -19.80
CA ARG A 455 -1.57 15.13 -20.92
C ARG A 455 -0.91 16.47 -20.61
N ASN A 456 -1.34 17.18 -19.58
CA ASN A 456 -0.71 18.43 -19.16
C ASN A 456 0.57 18.15 -18.38
N ARG A 457 1.48 19.13 -18.36
CA ARG A 457 2.63 19.11 -17.44
C ARG A 457 2.16 19.41 -16.02
N PHE A 458 2.83 18.85 -15.03
CA PHE A 458 2.58 19.05 -13.60
C PHE A 458 3.63 20.01 -13.03
N PRO A 459 3.58 21.33 -13.33
CA PRO A 459 4.71 22.26 -13.19
C PRO A 459 5.31 22.33 -11.78
N HIS A 460 4.52 22.16 -10.73
CA HIS A 460 4.99 22.25 -9.33
C HIS A 460 5.48 20.93 -8.74
N ILE A 461 5.19 19.80 -9.41
CA ILE A 461 5.66 18.47 -9.04
C ILE A 461 6.81 18.06 -9.97
N CYS A 462 7.35 19.03 -10.72
CA CYS A 462 8.31 18.75 -11.77
C CYS A 462 9.74 18.51 -11.28
N ASP A 463 10.06 18.98 -10.06
CA ASP A 463 11.43 19.01 -9.55
C ASP A 463 11.73 17.90 -8.52
N ILE A 464 10.77 17.00 -8.27
CA ILE A 464 10.89 15.92 -7.28
C ILE A 464 11.42 14.66 -7.97
N ASN A 465 12.49 14.07 -7.43
CA ASN A 465 13.00 12.76 -7.83
C ASN A 465 12.33 11.62 -7.06
N ILE A 466 12.38 10.42 -7.62
CA ILE A 466 11.75 9.23 -7.01
C ILE A 466 12.34 8.90 -5.62
N THR A 467 13.62 9.19 -5.40
CA THR A 467 14.31 9.02 -4.12
C THR A 467 13.79 9.98 -3.06
N ASP A 468 13.36 11.17 -3.48
CA ASP A 468 12.91 12.22 -2.57
C ASP A 468 11.53 11.87 -1.97
N LEU A 469 10.76 10.97 -2.61
CA LEU A 469 9.51 10.46 -2.06
C LEU A 469 9.69 9.56 -0.84
N GLU A 470 10.91 9.15 -0.50
CA GLU A 470 11.18 8.43 0.75
C GLU A 470 11.07 9.37 1.97
N ASP A 471 11.28 10.68 1.78
CA ASP A 471 11.08 11.71 2.79
C ASP A 471 9.58 12.02 3.00
N PRO A 472 9.04 11.89 4.23
CA PRO A 472 7.63 12.17 4.55
C PRO A 472 7.15 13.58 4.18
N PHE A 473 7.99 14.60 4.32
CA PHE A 473 7.60 15.97 4.03
C PHE A 473 7.47 16.20 2.53
N THR A 474 8.43 15.71 1.75
CA THR A 474 8.43 15.79 0.28
C THR A 474 7.29 14.97 -0.31
N ALA A 475 7.06 13.76 0.20
CA ALA A 475 5.93 12.92 -0.19
C ALA A 475 4.59 13.62 0.05
N LYS A 476 4.38 14.18 1.26
CA LYS A 476 3.16 14.92 1.60
C LYS A 476 2.98 16.14 0.71
N HIS A 477 4.02 16.94 0.53
CA HIS A 477 4.01 18.12 -0.33
C HIS A 477 3.63 17.77 -1.78
N ALA A 478 4.22 16.70 -2.35
CA ALA A 478 3.91 16.25 -3.70
C ALA A 478 2.44 15.85 -3.87
N LEU A 479 1.85 15.17 -2.87
CA LEU A 479 0.45 14.77 -2.87
C LEU A 479 -0.49 15.97 -2.69
N ASP A 480 -0.13 16.94 -1.86
CA ASP A 480 -0.90 18.16 -1.65
C ASP A 480 -0.92 19.04 -2.91
N GLU A 481 0.23 19.21 -3.57
CA GLU A 481 0.33 19.89 -4.86
C GLU A 481 -0.51 19.19 -5.93
N LEU A 482 -0.46 17.85 -5.99
CA LEU A 482 -1.31 17.08 -6.90
C LEU A 482 -2.79 17.32 -6.61
N ARG A 483 -3.18 17.33 -5.33
CA ARG A 483 -4.55 17.56 -4.90
C ARG A 483 -5.04 18.96 -5.32
N VAL A 484 -4.23 19.99 -5.11
CA VAL A 484 -4.53 21.37 -5.53
C VAL A 484 -4.68 21.45 -7.04
N TYR A 485 -3.75 20.85 -7.79
CA TYR A 485 -3.77 20.81 -9.24
C TYR A 485 -5.04 20.14 -9.79
N VAL A 486 -5.38 18.96 -9.25
CA VAL A 486 -6.60 18.22 -9.62
C VAL A 486 -7.85 19.04 -9.28
N LYS A 487 -7.93 19.63 -8.08
CA LYS A 487 -9.08 20.45 -7.66
C LYS A 487 -9.26 21.67 -8.57
N ARG A 488 -8.16 22.34 -8.96
CA ARG A 488 -8.18 23.48 -9.88
C ARG A 488 -8.74 23.12 -11.25
N HIS A 489 -8.41 21.95 -11.78
CA HIS A 489 -8.76 21.58 -13.15
C HIS A 489 -10.04 20.72 -13.29
N LEU A 490 -10.40 19.95 -12.26
CA LEU A 490 -11.61 19.12 -12.25
C LEU A 490 -12.72 19.66 -11.35
N GLY A 491 -12.45 20.74 -10.60
CA GLY A 491 -13.39 21.40 -9.70
C GLY A 491 -13.55 20.72 -8.33
N THR A 492 -12.96 19.54 -8.15
CA THR A 492 -13.02 18.72 -6.93
C THR A 492 -11.83 17.75 -6.92
N GLY A 493 -11.52 17.15 -5.77
CA GLY A 493 -10.50 16.08 -5.69
C GLY A 493 -10.91 14.80 -6.42
N LEU A 494 -9.94 14.00 -6.86
CA LEU A 494 -10.14 12.79 -7.67
C LEU A 494 -11.02 11.74 -7.00
N GLY A 495 -10.81 11.50 -5.69
CA GLY A 495 -11.62 10.55 -4.92
C GLY A 495 -13.09 10.97 -4.81
N ASN A 496 -13.34 12.26 -4.54
CA ASN A 496 -14.69 12.82 -4.50
C ASN A 496 -15.35 12.77 -5.88
N LEU A 497 -14.58 13.03 -6.93
CA LEU A 497 -15.05 13.01 -8.31
C LEU A 497 -15.62 11.65 -8.71
N TYR A 498 -14.85 10.57 -8.51
CA TYR A 498 -15.33 9.21 -8.78
C TYR A 498 -16.45 8.78 -7.84
N ARG A 499 -16.36 9.13 -6.55
CA ARG A 499 -17.42 8.81 -5.59
C ARG A 499 -18.76 9.41 -6.00
N ASP A 500 -18.78 10.69 -6.32
CA ASP A 500 -19.99 11.39 -6.72
C ASP A 500 -20.54 10.82 -8.03
N GLN A 501 -19.66 10.53 -9.00
CA GLN A 501 -20.03 9.85 -10.24
C GLN A 501 -20.72 8.50 -9.98
N VAL A 502 -20.18 7.68 -9.08
CA VAL A 502 -20.78 6.38 -8.72
C VAL A 502 -22.14 6.56 -8.06
N PHE A 503 -22.29 7.49 -7.12
CA PHE A 503 -23.58 7.71 -6.45
C PHE A 503 -24.65 8.21 -7.39
N ASP A 504 -24.32 9.15 -8.27
CA ASP A 504 -25.30 9.66 -9.21
C ASP A 504 -25.71 8.59 -10.24
N MET A 505 -24.79 7.69 -10.64
CA MET A 505 -25.12 6.56 -11.51
C MET A 505 -25.98 5.52 -10.78
N LEU A 506 -25.71 5.25 -9.48
CA LEU A 506 -26.57 4.39 -8.66
C LEU A 506 -27.99 4.94 -8.56
N ASP A 507 -28.14 6.24 -8.29
CA ASP A 507 -29.44 6.93 -8.23
C ASP A 507 -30.18 6.83 -9.58
N ALA A 508 -29.47 7.10 -10.68
CA ALA A 508 -30.03 7.00 -12.03
C ALA A 508 -30.48 5.58 -12.41
N VAL A 509 -29.71 4.54 -12.04
CA VAL A 509 -30.13 3.15 -12.27
C VAL A 509 -31.36 2.80 -11.42
N GLN A 510 -31.46 3.30 -10.18
CA GLN A 510 -32.60 3.01 -9.30
C GLN A 510 -33.91 3.65 -9.77
N THR A 511 -33.86 4.90 -10.24
CA THR A 511 -35.05 5.69 -10.65
C THR A 511 -35.04 6.04 -12.15
N PRO A 512 -35.31 5.07 -13.05
CA PRO A 512 -35.25 5.27 -14.50
C PRO A 512 -36.36 6.16 -15.06
N GLU A 513 -37.47 6.36 -14.33
CA GLU A 513 -38.56 7.26 -14.78
C GLU A 513 -38.18 8.75 -14.66
N LEU A 514 -37.09 9.05 -13.95
CA LEU A 514 -36.61 10.41 -13.66
C LEU A 514 -35.42 10.82 -14.52
N ILE A 515 -35.21 10.21 -15.70
CA ILE A 515 -34.13 10.55 -16.65
C ILE A 515 -34.30 12.00 -17.16
N ARG A 516 -34.01 12.98 -16.30
CA ARG A 516 -33.17 14.09 -16.71
C ARG A 516 -31.83 13.41 -16.97
N ILE A 517 -31.35 13.47 -18.22
CA ILE A 517 -29.97 13.09 -18.55
C ILE A 517 -29.13 13.75 -17.46
N PRO A 518 -28.53 12.97 -16.54
CA PRO A 518 -27.86 13.59 -15.42
C PRO A 518 -26.77 14.48 -16.01
N ASP A 519 -26.44 15.62 -15.38
CA ASP A 519 -25.28 16.44 -15.77
C ASP A 519 -23.99 15.58 -15.98
N LEU A 520 -23.99 14.36 -15.45
CA LEU A 520 -22.97 13.32 -15.61
C LEU A 520 -22.77 12.79 -17.04
N LEU A 521 -23.81 12.74 -17.87
CA LEU A 521 -23.70 12.30 -19.26
C LEU A 521 -23.63 13.47 -20.24
N GLU A 522 -23.68 14.71 -19.74
CA GLU A 522 -23.46 15.91 -20.53
C GLU A 522 -22.13 15.74 -21.28
N PRO A 523 -22.09 15.82 -22.62
CA PRO A 523 -20.87 15.61 -23.39
C PRO A 523 -19.86 16.75 -23.23
N ASP A 524 -20.31 17.98 -22.92
CA ASP A 524 -19.45 19.14 -22.71
C ASP A 524 -18.72 19.15 -21.36
N PHE A 525 -17.38 19.28 -21.43
CA PHE A 525 -16.54 19.31 -20.22
C PHE A 525 -16.76 20.57 -19.38
N GLY A 526 -17.00 21.73 -20.01
CA GLY A 526 -17.18 23.00 -19.29
C GLY A 526 -18.41 22.98 -18.39
N LYS A 527 -19.53 22.43 -18.88
CA LYS A 527 -20.74 22.20 -18.09
C LYS A 527 -20.50 21.23 -16.93
N ARG A 528 -19.87 20.06 -17.19
CA ARG A 528 -19.52 19.10 -16.12
C ARG A 528 -18.66 19.75 -15.04
N LEU A 529 -17.66 20.53 -15.44
CA LEU A 529 -16.77 21.25 -14.52
C LEU A 529 -17.53 22.24 -13.65
N ARG A 530 -18.43 23.05 -14.23
CA ARG A 530 -19.28 23.98 -13.46
C ARG A 530 -20.16 23.24 -12.46
N SER A 531 -20.83 22.15 -12.87
CA SER A 531 -21.65 21.35 -11.96
C SER A 531 -20.83 20.71 -10.83
N ARG A 532 -19.58 20.31 -11.08
CA ARG A 532 -18.65 19.81 -10.05
C ARG A 532 -18.25 20.92 -9.07
N GLN A 533 -17.91 22.12 -9.56
CA GLN A 533 -17.57 23.28 -8.72
C GLN A 533 -18.75 23.69 -7.82
N VAL A 534 -19.97 23.70 -8.35
CA VAL A 534 -21.18 23.99 -7.55
C VAL A 534 -21.38 22.95 -6.44
N ARG A 535 -21.16 21.66 -6.75
CA ARG A 535 -21.24 20.59 -5.75
C ARG A 535 -20.16 20.72 -4.67
N GLU A 536 -18.93 21.01 -5.06
CA GLU A 536 -17.81 21.24 -4.13
C GLU A 536 -18.11 22.45 -3.22
N ALA A 537 -18.58 23.56 -3.78
CA ALA A 537 -18.96 24.74 -3.01
C ALA A 537 -20.07 24.42 -1.99
N ARG A 538 -21.07 23.62 -2.37
CA ARG A 538 -22.11 23.15 -1.45
C ARG A 538 -21.55 22.27 -0.33
N ARG A 539 -20.57 21.40 -0.62
CA ARG A 539 -19.92 20.58 0.41
C ARG A 539 -19.17 21.44 1.44
N LEU A 540 -18.47 22.48 0.99
CA LEU A 540 -17.75 23.40 1.88
C LEU A 540 -18.67 24.31 2.71
N LEU A 541 -19.90 24.56 2.25
CA LEU A 541 -20.88 25.40 2.95
C LEU A 541 -21.78 24.62 3.93
N LEU A 542 -21.85 23.29 3.82
CA LEU A 542 -22.61 22.49 4.77
C LEU A 542 -21.79 22.36 6.05
N PRO A 543 -22.32 22.74 7.22
CA PRO A 543 -21.64 22.50 8.49
C PRO A 543 -21.38 20.99 8.61
N CYS A 544 -20.18 20.62 9.06
CA CYS A 544 -19.89 19.27 9.51
C CYS A 544 -20.82 18.99 10.69
N ASN A 545 -22.00 18.45 10.42
CA ASN A 545 -22.88 17.97 11.47
C ASN A 545 -22.17 16.76 12.08
N GLU A 546 -21.48 16.98 13.20
CA GLU A 546 -21.19 15.95 14.19
C GLU A 546 -22.53 15.37 14.64
N ILE A 547 -22.98 14.31 13.97
CA ILE A 547 -24.12 13.53 14.45
C ILE A 547 -23.56 12.66 15.58
N VAL A 548 -23.57 13.22 16.80
CA VAL A 548 -23.47 12.43 18.02
C VAL A 548 -24.80 11.68 18.15
N ALA A 549 -24.84 10.45 17.63
CA ALA A 549 -25.96 9.56 17.87
C ALA A 549 -25.82 8.97 19.28
N GLU A 550 -26.57 9.52 20.25
CA GLU A 550 -26.85 8.81 21.50
C GLU A 550 -27.64 7.53 21.18
N PRO A 551 -27.29 6.38 21.77
CA PRO A 551 -28.02 5.15 21.53
C PRO A 551 -29.33 5.15 22.33
N SER A 552 -30.41 5.66 21.74
CA SER A 552 -31.75 5.46 22.30
C SER A 552 -32.22 4.04 22.02
N THR A 553 -32.31 3.25 23.07
CA THR A 553 -32.98 1.94 23.10
C THR A 553 -34.48 2.17 23.24
N ASP A 554 -35.25 2.22 22.16
CA ASP A 554 -36.66 1.83 22.21
C ASP A 554 -37.36 1.66 20.84
N LEU A 555 -38.18 0.59 20.78
CA LEU A 555 -39.24 0.22 19.82
C LEU A 555 -38.87 -0.04 18.34
N GLY A 556 -39.34 -1.09 17.68
CA GLY A 556 -40.59 -1.83 17.87
C GLY A 556 -41.67 -1.38 16.89
N ARG A 557 -41.74 -2.06 15.72
CA ARG A 557 -42.82 -2.06 14.70
C ARG A 557 -43.01 -0.85 13.75
N MET A 558 -43.34 -1.25 12.51
CA MET A 558 -43.83 -0.51 11.34
C MET A 558 -42.80 0.17 10.42
N ILE A 559 -42.47 -0.50 9.31
CA ILE A 559 -42.15 0.17 8.04
C ILE A 559 -42.97 -0.48 6.93
N THR A 560 -44.11 0.12 6.63
CA THR A 560 -44.73 0.09 5.30
C THR A 560 -44.11 1.20 4.47
N GLY A 561 -43.57 0.87 3.29
CA GLY A 561 -43.35 1.78 2.17
C GLY A 561 -42.57 3.07 2.46
N GLY A 562 -41.27 2.96 2.75
CA GLY A 562 -40.36 4.11 2.82
C GLY A 562 -39.29 4.03 1.75
N ARG A 563 -39.16 5.07 0.91
CA ARG A 563 -37.99 5.30 0.05
C ARG A 563 -36.72 5.06 0.88
N THR A 564 -35.94 4.05 0.52
CA THR A 564 -34.63 3.77 1.11
C THR A 564 -33.68 4.92 0.77
N ARG A 565 -33.71 5.96 1.60
CA ARG A 565 -32.68 6.99 1.61
C ARG A 565 -31.40 6.29 2.06
N ILE A 566 -30.44 6.15 1.14
CA ILE A 566 -29.12 5.56 1.42
C ILE A 566 -28.54 6.28 2.65
N VAL A 567 -28.53 5.61 3.79
CA VAL A 567 -27.91 6.11 5.02
C VAL A 567 -26.41 6.14 4.76
N ARG A 568 -25.83 7.35 4.75
CA ARG A 568 -24.39 7.56 4.64
C ARG A 568 -23.73 6.87 5.85
N SER A 569 -22.88 5.86 5.63
CA SER A 569 -22.23 5.16 6.74
C SER A 569 -21.21 6.05 7.46
N GLU A 570 -21.16 5.96 8.79
CA GLU A 570 -20.27 6.74 9.68
C GLU A 570 -18.76 6.54 9.39
N ILE A 571 -18.40 5.42 8.76
CA ILE A 571 -17.03 5.13 8.30
C ILE A 571 -16.65 6.03 7.11
N ALA A 572 -17.62 6.42 6.26
CA ALA A 572 -17.39 7.39 5.20
C ALA A 572 -17.22 8.83 5.73
N ALA A 573 -17.80 9.14 6.90
CA ALA A 573 -17.61 10.42 7.58
C ALA A 573 -16.22 10.51 8.25
N THR A 574 -15.76 9.43 8.87
CA THR A 574 -14.41 9.35 9.48
C THR A 574 -13.30 9.43 8.43
N LEU A 575 -13.51 8.83 7.25
CA LEU A 575 -12.59 8.97 6.11
C LEU A 575 -12.69 10.35 5.45
N LEU A 576 -13.82 11.06 5.54
CA LEU A 576 -13.97 12.43 5.07
C LEU A 576 -13.27 13.46 5.98
N GLU A 577 -13.21 13.23 7.29
CA GLU A 577 -12.45 14.08 8.22
C GLU A 577 -10.93 14.04 7.99
N LEU A 578 -10.41 12.91 7.52
CA LEU A 578 -9.02 12.80 7.05
C LEU A 578 -8.74 13.61 5.77
N PHE A 579 -9.77 14.07 5.06
CA PHE A 579 -9.63 14.88 3.86
C PHE A 579 -9.98 16.37 4.05
N ASP A 580 -10.47 16.82 5.21
CA ASP A 580 -10.85 18.25 5.44
C ASP A 580 -10.05 18.96 6.55
N LYS A 581 -9.18 18.28 7.28
CA LYS A 581 -8.27 18.95 8.23
C LYS A 581 -6.99 19.44 7.54
N ASP A 582 -7.07 20.68 7.03
CA ASP A 582 -6.01 21.71 7.04
C ASP A 582 -6.37 22.84 6.06
N SER A 583 -7.30 23.72 6.44
CA SER A 583 -7.53 24.97 5.69
C SER A 583 -7.70 26.22 6.56
N THR A 584 -7.36 26.18 7.85
CA THR A 584 -7.54 27.35 8.74
C THR A 584 -6.26 28.12 9.10
N ASN A 585 -5.07 27.84 8.57
CA ASN A 585 -3.84 28.53 9.02
C ASN A 585 -2.89 29.12 7.95
N VAL A 586 -3.29 29.33 6.69
CA VAL A 586 -2.40 29.95 5.67
C VAL A 586 -2.91 31.31 5.14
N SER A 587 -3.91 31.93 5.77
CA SER A 587 -4.46 33.23 5.32
C SER A 587 -3.89 34.44 6.08
N LYS A 588 -2.57 34.53 6.31
CA LYS A 588 -1.97 35.77 6.86
C LYS A 588 -0.66 36.29 6.25
N ASP A 589 0.04 35.58 5.36
CA ASP A 589 1.33 36.06 4.84
C ASP A 589 1.40 36.15 3.30
N MET A 590 0.42 36.80 2.67
CA MET A 590 0.43 37.09 1.22
C MET A 590 -0.02 38.53 0.92
N ASP A 591 0.33 39.48 1.78
CA ASP A 591 0.24 40.92 1.50
C ASP A 591 1.58 41.58 1.84
N GLN A 592 2.61 41.37 1.01
CA GLN A 592 3.78 42.26 0.84
C GLN A 592 4.84 41.62 -0.08
N VAL A 593 4.63 41.59 -1.40
CA VAL A 593 5.70 41.82 -2.40
C VAL A 593 5.06 42.32 -3.69
N TYR A 594 4.83 43.63 -3.77
CA TYR A 594 4.84 44.37 -5.03
C TYR A 594 5.81 45.53 -4.82
N PHE A 595 7.04 45.38 -5.30
CA PHE A 595 7.88 46.38 -5.97
C PHE A 595 9.08 45.69 -6.60
#